data_AF-Q3L964-F1
#
_entry.id   AF-Q3L964-F1
#
_cell.length_a   1.000
_cell.length_b   1.000
_cell.length_c   1.000
_cell.angle_alpha   90.00
_cell.angle_beta   90.00
_cell.angle_gamma   90.00
#
_symmetry.space_group_name_H-M   'P 1'
#
loop_
_entity.id
_entity.type
_entity.pdbx_description
1 polymer ?
#
loop_
_entity_poly.entity_id
_entity_poly.type
_entity_poly.pdbx_seq_one_letter_code
_entity_poly.pdbx_strand_id
1 'polypeptide(L)'
;MTISCTGSDPIQGAGEALPIHRPMDAGHRQALAQVAREFYERTDPDAETDSLASNITVDDGDLIWHSGGGHDILFTVVEVYGEYVVRAMEKRSGSWVTVTDQWVDPSDAASTAATIWQLITLVTNGNTSFEGEEHRVQ
;
A
#
# COMPACT_ATOMS: atom_id res chain seq x y z
N MET A 1 -47.69 31.17 -22.25
CA MET A 1 -47.81 29.73 -22.58
C MET A 1 -46.87 29.48 -23.75
N THR A 2 -45.83 28.66 -23.71
CA THR A 2 -45.46 27.57 -22.80
C THR A 2 -43.96 27.33 -23.00
N ILE A 3 -43.27 26.95 -21.91
CA ILE A 3 -41.86 26.56 -21.87
C ILE A 3 -41.68 25.23 -22.61
N SER A 4 -40.60 25.05 -23.37
CA SER A 4 -40.12 23.73 -23.76
C SER A 4 -38.59 23.74 -23.78
N CYS A 5 -38.01 23.60 -22.58
CA CYS A 5 -36.66 23.12 -22.42
C CYS A 5 -36.70 21.62 -22.69
N THR A 6 -36.42 21.20 -23.91
CA THR A 6 -36.17 19.79 -24.20
C THR A 6 -34.79 19.45 -23.66
N GLY A 7 -34.81 18.72 -22.56
CA GLY A 7 -33.62 18.18 -21.92
C GLY A 7 -32.82 17.29 -22.86
N SER A 8 -31.52 17.31 -22.61
CA SER A 8 -30.68 16.12 -22.59
C SER A 8 -29.46 16.56 -21.81
N ASP A 9 -29.58 16.50 -20.48
CA ASP A 9 -28.41 16.33 -19.63
C ASP A 9 -27.60 15.17 -20.25
N PRO A 10 -26.33 15.36 -20.66
CA PRO A 10 -25.49 14.21 -20.78
C PRO A 10 -25.38 13.68 -19.35
N ILE A 11 -26.06 12.56 -19.10
CA ILE A 11 -25.60 11.58 -18.14
C ILE A 11 -24.16 11.29 -18.57
N GLN A 12 -23.21 12.06 -18.05
CA GLN A 12 -21.83 11.63 -17.94
C GLN A 12 -21.91 10.46 -16.98
N GLY A 13 -22.20 9.29 -17.56
CA GLY A 13 -21.76 8.04 -17.00
C GLY A 13 -20.27 8.18 -16.87
N ALA A 14 -19.83 8.65 -15.72
CA ALA A 14 -18.59 8.21 -15.13
C ALA A 14 -18.75 6.69 -15.02
N GLY A 15 -18.49 6.00 -16.14
CA GLY A 15 -18.20 4.59 -16.10
C GLY A 15 -17.12 4.48 -15.05
N GLU A 16 -17.42 3.71 -14.00
CA GLU A 16 -16.45 3.32 -13.00
C GLU A 16 -15.29 2.69 -13.76
N ALA A 17 -14.31 3.51 -14.14
CA ALA A 17 -13.08 3.05 -14.71
C ALA A 17 -12.46 2.23 -13.60
N LEU A 18 -12.56 0.91 -13.74
CA LEU A 18 -11.89 0.00 -12.82
C LEU A 18 -10.42 0.42 -12.80
N PRO A 19 -9.85 0.68 -11.62
CA PRO A 19 -8.47 1.12 -11.52
C PRO A 19 -7.59 0.16 -12.32
N ILE A 20 -6.77 0.69 -13.21
CA ILE A 20 -5.88 -0.14 -14.02
C ILE A 20 -4.78 -0.61 -13.08
N HIS A 21 -4.78 -1.92 -12.81
CA HIS A 21 -3.74 -2.56 -12.01
C HIS A 21 -2.43 -2.60 -12.79
N ARG A 22 -1.34 -2.20 -12.14
CA ARG A 22 0.01 -2.26 -12.69
C ARG A 22 0.81 -3.27 -11.86
N PRO A 23 1.22 -4.42 -12.44
CA PRO A 23 1.88 -5.45 -11.66
C PRO A 23 3.29 -5.02 -11.24
N MET A 24 3.60 -5.25 -9.98
CA MET A 24 4.96 -5.26 -9.45
C MET A 24 5.60 -6.63 -9.64
N ASP A 25 6.92 -6.65 -9.69
CA ASP A 25 7.69 -7.83 -10.06
C ASP A 25 8.82 -8.14 -9.07
N ALA A 26 9.65 -9.12 -9.44
CA ALA A 26 10.82 -9.50 -8.64
C ALA A 26 11.81 -8.35 -8.43
N GLY A 27 11.89 -7.39 -9.35
CA GLY A 27 12.74 -6.20 -9.23
C GLY A 27 12.24 -5.28 -8.12
N HIS A 28 10.94 -5.05 -8.04
CA HIS A 28 10.32 -4.30 -6.94
C HIS A 28 10.54 -4.97 -5.58
N ARG A 29 10.38 -6.30 -5.53
CA ARG A 29 10.67 -7.10 -4.33
C ARG A 29 12.12 -6.96 -3.88
N GLN A 30 13.07 -7.08 -4.81
CA GLN A 30 14.50 -6.95 -4.51
C GLN A 30 14.85 -5.54 -4.02
N ALA A 31 14.32 -4.51 -4.68
CA ALA A 31 14.50 -3.13 -4.26
C ALA A 31 13.95 -2.89 -2.85
N LEU A 32 12.77 -3.43 -2.53
CA LEU A 32 12.19 -3.31 -1.19
C LEU A 32 13.04 -4.02 -0.13
N ALA A 33 13.53 -5.23 -0.42
CA ALA A 33 14.42 -5.95 0.49
C ALA A 33 15.71 -5.15 0.75
N GLN A 34 16.27 -4.52 -0.28
CA GLN A 34 17.47 -3.69 -0.17
C GLN A 34 17.22 -2.44 0.68
N VAL A 35 16.12 -1.71 0.45
CA VAL A 35 15.75 -0.54 1.25
C VAL A 35 15.54 -0.90 2.72
N ALA A 36 14.84 -2.02 2.98
CA ALA A 36 14.63 -2.52 4.34
C ALA A 36 15.97 -2.87 5.01
N ARG A 37 16.85 -3.56 4.29
CA ARG A 37 18.20 -3.91 4.77
C ARG A 37 19.00 -2.68 5.16
N GLU A 38 19.11 -1.70 4.27
CA GLU A 38 19.83 -0.45 4.52
C GLU A 38 19.28 0.32 5.72
N PHE A 39 17.95 0.29 5.89
CA PHE A 39 17.32 0.88 7.07
C PHE A 39 17.75 0.16 8.34
N TYR A 40 17.62 -1.17 8.39
CA TYR A 40 17.94 -1.96 9.57
C TYR A 40 19.42 -1.89 9.92
N GLU A 41 20.34 -2.09 8.96
CA GLU A 41 21.79 -1.97 9.19
C GLU A 41 22.19 -0.60 9.75
N ARG A 42 21.45 0.46 9.42
CA ARG A 42 21.68 1.81 9.94
C ARG A 42 21.10 2.03 11.34
N THR A 43 19.95 1.42 11.65
CA THR A 43 19.25 1.63 12.93
C THR A 43 19.64 0.62 14.02
N ASP A 44 20.05 -0.57 13.61
CA ASP A 44 20.43 -1.70 14.47
C ASP A 44 21.57 -2.49 13.79
N PRO A 45 22.83 -2.26 14.21
CA PRO A 45 23.99 -2.93 13.63
C PRO A 45 24.01 -4.45 13.81
N ASP A 46 23.23 -4.98 14.77
CA ASP A 46 23.15 -6.41 15.07
C ASP A 46 21.94 -7.08 14.41
N ALA A 47 21.15 -6.35 13.61
CA ALA A 47 19.98 -6.87 12.94
C ALA A 47 20.32 -7.98 11.94
N GLU A 48 19.61 -9.11 12.03
CA GLU A 48 19.72 -10.20 11.06
C GLU A 48 18.96 -9.82 9.78
N THR A 49 19.67 -9.23 8.82
CA THR A 49 19.06 -8.71 7.58
C THR A 49 19.08 -9.69 6.39
N ASP A 50 19.81 -10.80 6.50
CA ASP A 50 20.02 -11.74 5.38
C ASP A 50 18.74 -12.45 4.93
N SER A 51 17.71 -12.49 5.77
CA SER A 51 16.41 -13.11 5.51
C SER A 51 15.30 -12.10 5.15
N LEU A 52 15.57 -10.80 5.02
CA LEU A 52 14.51 -9.81 4.78
C LEU A 52 13.68 -10.07 3.52
N ALA A 53 14.30 -10.62 2.48
CA ALA A 53 13.60 -10.98 1.26
C ALA A 53 12.54 -12.08 1.48
N SER A 54 12.68 -12.95 2.49
CA SER A 54 11.65 -13.96 2.80
C SER A 54 10.40 -13.37 3.45
N ASN A 55 10.48 -12.14 3.96
CA ASN A 55 9.32 -11.41 4.49
C ASN A 55 8.50 -10.72 3.39
N ILE A 56 8.92 -10.86 2.12
CA ILE A 56 8.28 -10.20 0.98
C ILE A 56 7.83 -11.25 -0.03
N THR A 57 6.53 -11.30 -0.29
CA THR A 57 5.92 -12.12 -1.33
C THR A 57 5.42 -11.24 -2.47
N VAL A 58 5.53 -11.73 -3.70
CA VAL A 58 4.83 -11.16 -4.86
C VAL A 58 3.71 -12.13 -5.22
N ASP A 59 2.48 -11.67 -5.21
CA ASP A 59 1.29 -12.46 -5.56
C ASP A 59 0.42 -11.67 -6.54
N ASP A 60 0.19 -12.23 -7.73
CA ASP A 60 -0.57 -11.60 -8.83
C ASP A 60 -0.17 -10.14 -9.16
N GLY A 61 1.11 -9.79 -8.99
CA GLY A 61 1.61 -8.43 -9.22
C GLY A 61 1.42 -7.47 -8.05
N ASP A 62 0.92 -7.94 -6.91
CA ASP A 62 0.93 -7.22 -5.66
C ASP A 62 2.11 -7.64 -4.79
N LEU A 63 2.59 -6.73 -3.96
CA LEU A 63 3.63 -6.99 -2.97
C LEU A 63 2.99 -7.17 -1.60
N ILE A 64 3.38 -8.22 -0.88
CA ILE A 64 2.93 -8.47 0.48
C ILE A 64 4.14 -8.40 1.40
N TRP A 65 4.09 -7.51 2.37
CA TRP A 65 5.02 -7.47 3.49
C TRP A 65 4.44 -8.28 4.66
N HIS A 66 5.12 -9.36 5.02
CA HIS A 66 4.81 -10.18 6.18
C HIS A 66 5.52 -9.59 7.39
N SER A 67 4.77 -8.89 8.26
CA SER A 67 5.30 -8.49 9.56
C SER A 67 5.09 -9.61 10.58
N GLY A 68 6.01 -9.74 11.53
CA GLY A 68 5.90 -10.73 12.60
C GLY A 68 4.57 -10.61 13.34
N GLY A 69 4.02 -11.74 13.80
CA GLY A 69 2.74 -11.75 14.51
C GLY A 69 1.50 -11.94 13.64
N GLY A 70 1.65 -12.22 12.34
CA GLY A 70 0.54 -12.52 11.43
C GLY A 70 -0.14 -11.27 10.85
N HIS A 71 0.53 -10.13 10.91
CA HIS A 71 0.09 -8.87 10.34
C HIS A 71 0.70 -8.71 8.95
N ASP A 72 -0.11 -8.91 7.91
CA ASP A 72 0.31 -8.71 6.52
C ASP A 72 -0.16 -7.34 6.01
N ILE A 73 0.72 -6.68 5.26
CA ILE A 73 0.41 -5.44 4.54
C ILE A 73 0.53 -5.71 3.05
N LEU A 74 -0.56 -5.52 2.31
CA LEU A 74 -0.65 -5.67 0.87
C LEU A 74 -0.41 -4.31 0.20
N PHE A 75 0.39 -4.31 -0.86
CA PHE A 75 0.67 -3.16 -1.69
C PHE A 75 0.26 -3.48 -3.13
N THR A 76 -0.58 -2.63 -3.70
CA THR A 76 -1.04 -2.75 -5.08
C THR A 76 -0.80 -1.43 -5.81
N VAL A 77 -0.31 -1.47 -7.05
CA VAL A 77 -0.20 -0.26 -7.86
C VAL A 77 -1.43 -0.16 -8.74
N VAL A 78 -2.11 0.97 -8.66
CA VAL A 78 -3.31 1.26 -9.44
C VAL A 78 -3.23 2.63 -10.10
N GLU A 79 -3.77 2.74 -11.31
CA GLU A 79 -3.97 4.02 -11.99
C GLU A 79 -5.19 4.74 -11.41
N VAL A 80 -5.00 6.01 -11.03
CA VAL A 80 -6.02 6.90 -10.50
C VAL A 80 -5.88 8.23 -11.25
N TYR A 81 -6.90 8.56 -12.07
CA TYR A 81 -6.94 9.80 -12.87
C TYR A 81 -5.73 10.01 -13.82
N GLY A 82 -5.15 8.95 -14.38
CA GLY A 82 -4.02 9.04 -15.31
C GLY A 82 -2.64 9.05 -14.65
N GLU A 83 -2.59 8.95 -13.31
CA GLU A 83 -1.36 8.84 -12.53
C GLU A 83 -1.40 7.53 -11.72
N TYR A 84 -0.25 7.05 -11.25
CA TYR A 84 -0.16 5.78 -10.52
C TYR A 84 0.06 6.00 -9.03
N VAL A 85 -0.72 5.30 -8.21
CA VAL A 85 -0.49 5.22 -6.77
C VAL A 85 -0.13 3.81 -6.37
N VAL A 86 0.74 3.67 -5.39
CA VAL A 86 0.82 2.46 -4.57
C VAL A 86 -0.18 2.60 -3.42
N ARG A 87 -1.08 1.64 -3.32
CA ARG A 87 -2.11 1.54 -2.30
C ARG A 87 -1.68 0.52 -1.26
N ALA A 88 -1.58 0.97 -0.01
CA ALA A 88 -1.32 0.10 1.14
C ALA A 88 -2.65 -0.37 1.74
N MET A 89 -2.76 -1.67 1.98
CA MET A 89 -3.94 -2.31 2.55
C MET A 89 -3.52 -3.22 3.71
N GLU A 90 -4.30 -3.23 4.77
CA GLU A 90 -4.13 -4.14 5.90
C GLU A 90 -5.24 -5.18 5.93
N LYS A 91 -4.91 -6.39 6.36
CA LYS A 91 -5.90 -7.42 6.61
C LYS A 91 -6.59 -7.19 7.95
N ARG A 92 -7.87 -6.79 7.92
CA ARG A 92 -8.70 -6.54 9.11
C ARG A 92 -9.94 -7.42 9.07
N SER A 93 -10.16 -8.23 10.10
CA SER A 93 -11.35 -9.10 10.25
C SER A 93 -11.69 -9.92 8.99
N GLY A 94 -10.67 -10.40 8.28
CA GLY A 94 -10.81 -11.23 7.08
C GLY A 94 -10.94 -10.47 5.76
N SER A 95 -10.91 -9.14 5.75
CA SER A 95 -10.95 -8.31 4.53
C SER A 95 -9.75 -7.38 4.44
N TRP A 96 -9.31 -7.08 3.21
CA TRP A 96 -8.29 -6.06 2.96
C TRP A 96 -8.93 -4.67 3.02
N VAL A 97 -8.39 -3.79 3.85
CA VAL A 97 -8.86 -2.41 4.02
C VAL A 97 -7.76 -1.47 3.58
N THR A 98 -8.06 -0.57 2.65
CA THR A 98 -7.14 0.50 2.25
C THR A 98 -6.84 1.41 3.43
N VAL A 99 -5.56 1.57 3.73
CA VAL A 99 -5.08 2.46 4.79
C VAL A 99 -4.66 3.80 4.20
N THR A 100 -3.93 3.77 3.09
CA THR A 100 -3.41 4.98 2.45
C THR A 100 -2.94 4.70 1.02
N ASP A 101 -2.91 5.74 0.19
CA ASP A 101 -2.40 5.74 -1.18
C ASP A 101 -1.22 6.73 -1.27
N GLN A 102 -0.19 6.40 -2.03
CA GLN A 102 0.95 7.30 -2.33
C GLN A 102 1.30 7.27 -3.80
N TRP A 103 1.57 8.44 -4.38
CA TRP A 103 1.98 8.57 -5.78
C TRP A 103 3.33 7.90 -6.04
N VAL A 104 3.44 7.18 -7.16
CA VAL A 104 4.66 6.48 -7.60
C VAL A 104 4.79 6.51 -9.12
N ASP A 105 6.01 6.35 -9.61
CA ASP A 105 6.26 5.86 -10.97
C ASP A 105 6.52 4.35 -10.89
N PRO A 106 5.59 3.50 -11.35
CA PRO A 106 5.75 2.05 -11.25
C PRO A 106 6.78 1.47 -12.21
N SER A 107 7.38 2.29 -13.09
CA SER A 107 8.53 1.88 -13.89
C SER A 107 9.83 1.99 -13.10
N ASP A 108 9.85 2.77 -12.02
CA ASP A 108 10.97 2.91 -11.11
C ASP A 108 10.76 2.06 -9.85
N ALA A 109 11.28 0.84 -9.91
CA ALA A 109 11.22 -0.12 -8.82
C ALA A 109 11.89 0.40 -7.53
N ALA A 110 12.97 1.19 -7.64
CA ALA A 110 13.69 1.70 -6.47
C ALA A 110 12.90 2.80 -5.75
N SER A 111 12.36 3.76 -6.50
CA SER A 111 11.51 4.82 -5.95
C SER A 111 10.19 4.25 -5.40
N THR A 112 9.59 3.28 -6.10
CA THR A 112 8.39 2.57 -5.63
C THR A 112 8.67 1.82 -4.33
N ALA A 113 9.79 1.09 -4.25
CA ALA A 113 10.20 0.37 -3.04
C ALA A 113 10.46 1.32 -1.85
N ALA A 114 11.10 2.46 -2.07
CA ALA A 114 11.32 3.46 -1.03
C ALA A 114 9.98 4.01 -0.49
N THR A 115 9.02 4.24 -1.38
CA THR A 115 7.67 4.68 -1.00
C THR A 115 6.94 3.59 -0.20
N ILE A 116 7.00 2.33 -0.64
CA ILE A 116 6.44 1.19 0.09
C ILE A 116 7.06 1.07 1.49
N TRP A 117 8.38 1.25 1.62
CA TRP A 117 9.04 1.21 2.93
C TRP A 117 8.55 2.32 3.88
N GLN A 118 8.36 3.53 3.37
CA GLN A 118 7.75 4.62 4.15
C GLN A 118 6.34 4.25 4.61
N LEU A 119 5.56 3.61 3.76
CA LEU A 119 4.23 3.11 4.13
C LEU A 119 4.29 2.01 5.19
N ILE A 120 5.19 1.02 5.07
CA ILE A 120 5.39 -0.01 6.09
C ILE A 120 5.70 0.63 7.44
N THR A 121 6.65 1.59 7.48
CA THR A 121 7.01 2.27 8.72
C THR A 121 5.88 3.13 9.29
N LEU A 122 5.07 3.78 8.45
CA LEU A 122 3.90 4.53 8.88
C LEU A 122 2.83 3.63 9.51
N VAL A 123 2.49 2.54 8.80
CA VAL A 123 1.44 1.59 9.20
C VAL A 123 1.82 0.84 10.48
N THR A 124 3.07 0.36 10.56
CA THR A 124 3.57 -0.36 11.74
C THR A 124 3.69 0.53 12.98
N ASN A 125 4.19 1.76 12.84
CA ASN A 125 4.28 2.69 13.98
C ASN A 125 2.91 3.25 14.39
N GLY A 126 1.99 3.47 13.45
CA GLY A 126 0.63 3.94 13.75
C GLY A 126 -0.19 2.98 14.60
N ASN A 127 0.03 1.67 14.48
CA ASN A 127 -0.68 0.65 15.28
C ASN A 127 -0.24 0.59 16.75
N THR A 128 0.94 1.11 17.11
CA THR A 128 1.42 1.10 18.51
C THR A 128 0.69 2.08 19.43
N SER A 129 -0.23 2.90 18.89
CA SER A 129 -1.00 3.90 19.68
C SER A 129 -2.39 3.44 20.13
N PHE A 130 -2.82 2.19 19.85
CA PHE A 130 -4.20 1.73 20.15
C PHE A 130 -4.33 0.63 21.22
N GLU A 131 -3.25 0.21 21.90
CA GLU A 131 -3.32 -0.80 22.98
C GLU A 131 -3.14 -0.20 24.39
N GLY A 132 -3.81 0.92 24.66
CA GLY A 132 -3.63 1.64 25.93
C GLY A 132 -4.87 2.35 26.47
N GLU A 133 -6.08 1.80 26.34
CA GLU A 133 -7.21 2.29 27.14
C GLU A 133 -8.26 1.19 27.42
N GLU A 134 -7.90 0.21 28.25
CA GLU A 134 -8.88 -0.57 29.01
C GLU A 134 -8.79 -0.25 30.51
N HIS A 135 -9.95 0.06 31.07
CA HIS A 135 -10.32 0.07 32.49
C HIS A 135 -9.67 1.09 33.44
N ARG A 136 -10.44 2.16 33.71
CA ARG A 136 -10.76 2.50 35.11
C ARG A 136 -12.28 2.52 35.33
N VAL A 137 -12.71 1.49 36.04
CA VAL A 137 -13.89 1.48 36.92
C VAL A 137 -13.99 2.76 37.74
N GLN A 138 -15.19 3.35 37.78
CA GLN A 138 -15.83 3.89 38.98
C GLN A 138 -17.33 3.61 38.91
#